data_AF-A0A323V320-F1
#
_entry.id   AF-A0A323V320-F1
#
_cell.length_a   1.000
_cell.length_b   1.000
_cell.length_c   1.000
_cell.angle_alpha   90.00
_cell.angle_beta   90.00
_cell.angle_gamma   90.00
#
_symmetry.space_group_name_H-M   'P 1'
#
loop_
_entity.id
_entity.type
_entity.pdbx_description
1 polymer ?
#
loop_
_entity_poly.entity_id
_entity_poly.type
_entity_poly.pdbx_seq_one_letter_code
_entity_poly.pdbx_strand_id
1 'polypeptide(L)'
;MSIEHTVRLSFSADARAASTHTNLSAVRSDGPVLWVAGDETATIERLVADDPDRPREYAGQTSFRLADLVPLPGEDADEEADVEGLARHGHFLWAVGSHSLRRRQVKARHSGEKALRRLARVTGQANRQVLVRLPVADVDGLPTPVRELTVDGRTHVAAVFGSSGRDLRDLLADDEHLAPFLPIPGKDNGLDVEGIAVAGERVYLGLRGPVLRGWAVVLELRPAVDPDDPARLLLRPFADGRPYRKHVLRMAGLGVRDLCPHGSDLLVLAGPTMDLDGPVHVFRWHGALTADTPQVVRDELLTREVDLPFGVGVDHAEGIGLVADGPGGAQLLVVYDSPAPDRLHEHGVTADVVRLPGAGTGG
;
A
#
# COMPACT_ATOMS: atom_id res chain seq x y z
N MET A 1 -13.49 3.02 21.75
CA MET A 1 -13.75 2.11 20.61
C MET A 1 -14.19 2.98 19.45
N SER A 2 -13.44 2.91 18.36
CA SER A 2 -13.50 3.76 17.16
C SER A 2 -14.24 3.12 15.97
N ILE A 3 -14.58 1.82 16.08
CA ILE A 3 -15.30 1.06 15.07
C ILE A 3 -16.77 1.44 15.13
N GLU A 4 -17.29 1.94 14.02
CA GLU A 4 -18.69 2.35 13.88
C GLU A 4 -19.56 1.18 13.43
N HIS A 5 -19.08 0.42 12.44
CA HIS A 5 -19.70 -0.79 11.94
C HIS A 5 -18.66 -1.63 11.19
N THR A 6 -19.08 -2.79 10.72
CA THR A 6 -18.25 -3.69 9.93
C THR A 6 -18.85 -3.97 8.57
N VAL A 7 -18.00 -4.33 7.61
CA VAL A 7 -18.36 -4.64 6.23
C VAL A 7 -17.76 -6.01 5.87
N ARG A 8 -18.55 -6.85 5.20
CA ARG A 8 -18.10 -8.17 4.76
C ARG A 8 -17.35 -8.07 3.44
N LEU A 9 -16.22 -8.75 3.33
CA LEU A 9 -15.45 -8.91 2.09
C LEU A 9 -15.52 -10.37 1.69
N SER A 10 -16.22 -10.67 0.60
CA SER A 10 -16.49 -12.02 0.12
C SER A 10 -15.73 -12.30 -1.17
N PHE A 11 -14.94 -13.37 -1.15
CA PHE A 11 -14.04 -13.77 -2.22
C PHE A 11 -14.55 -15.03 -2.95
N SER A 12 -14.07 -15.20 -4.17
CA SER A 12 -14.36 -16.32 -5.05
C SER A 12 -13.96 -17.67 -4.44
N ALA A 13 -14.49 -18.76 -5.01
CA ALA A 13 -14.05 -20.11 -4.64
C ALA A 13 -12.56 -20.35 -4.94
N ASP A 14 -12.03 -19.75 -6.00
CA ASP A 14 -10.64 -19.91 -6.42
C ASP A 14 -9.67 -19.25 -5.43
N ALA A 15 -9.96 -18.02 -4.98
CA ALA A 15 -9.18 -17.36 -3.93
C ALA A 15 -9.20 -18.14 -2.60
N ARG A 16 -10.32 -18.79 -2.28
CA ARG A 16 -10.43 -19.66 -1.10
C ARG A 16 -9.61 -20.94 -1.25
N ALA A 17 -9.66 -21.58 -2.41
CA ALA A 17 -8.85 -22.75 -2.70
C ALA A 17 -7.34 -22.43 -2.65
N ALA A 18 -6.96 -21.22 -3.06
CA ALA A 18 -5.58 -20.71 -2.99
C ALA A 18 -5.18 -20.16 -1.61
N SER A 19 -6.12 -20.01 -0.66
CA SER A 19 -5.92 -19.40 0.67
C SER A 19 -5.54 -17.91 0.68
N THR A 20 -5.76 -17.18 -0.42
CA THR A 20 -5.42 -15.74 -0.55
C THR A 20 -6.52 -14.79 -0.08
N HIS A 21 -7.69 -15.34 0.27
CA HIS A 21 -8.89 -14.59 0.67
C HIS A 21 -8.87 -13.98 2.08
N THR A 22 -7.82 -14.21 2.88
CA THR A 22 -7.77 -13.79 4.30
C THR A 22 -6.64 -12.84 4.64
N ASN A 23 -5.62 -12.73 3.79
CA ASN A 23 -4.49 -11.83 4.00
C ASN A 23 -4.62 -10.64 3.05
N LEU A 24 -4.96 -9.46 3.60
CA LEU A 24 -5.12 -8.23 2.83
C LEU A 24 -4.08 -7.19 3.28
N SER A 25 -3.24 -6.77 2.35
CA SER A 25 -2.21 -5.75 2.54
C SER A 25 -2.71 -4.35 2.18
N ALA A 26 -3.54 -4.23 1.12
CA ALA A 26 -3.96 -2.94 0.58
C ALA A 26 -5.46 -2.85 0.30
N VAL A 27 -6.02 -1.64 0.39
CA VAL A 27 -7.42 -1.38 0.06
C VAL A 27 -7.68 0.03 -0.49
N ARG A 28 -8.44 0.17 -1.58
CA ARG A 28 -8.90 1.48 -2.09
C ARG A 28 -10.31 1.42 -2.65
N SER A 29 -11.14 2.38 -2.26
CA SER A 29 -12.47 2.58 -2.85
C SER A 29 -12.37 3.24 -4.24
N ASP A 30 -13.31 2.91 -5.12
CA ASP A 30 -13.47 3.52 -6.44
C ASP A 30 -14.93 3.41 -6.89
N GLY A 31 -15.76 4.37 -6.49
CA GLY A 31 -17.21 4.32 -6.74
C GLY A 31 -17.83 3.05 -6.14
N PRO A 32 -18.50 2.19 -6.93
CA PRO A 32 -19.18 1.00 -6.42
C PRO A 32 -18.24 -0.17 -6.07
N VAL A 33 -16.92 -0.01 -6.23
CA VAL A 33 -15.97 -1.10 -6.03
C VAL A 33 -14.95 -0.82 -4.95
N LEU A 34 -14.39 -1.90 -4.43
CA LEU A 34 -13.25 -1.94 -3.54
C LEU A 34 -12.11 -2.69 -4.24
N TRP A 35 -11.01 -2.00 -4.48
CA TRP A 35 -9.74 -2.61 -4.87
C TRP A 35 -9.06 -3.17 -3.64
N VAL A 36 -8.63 -4.43 -3.68
CA VAL A 36 -7.85 -5.06 -2.61
C VAL A 36 -6.68 -5.84 -3.21
N ALA A 37 -5.62 -6.01 -2.41
CA ALA A 37 -4.49 -6.87 -2.73
C ALA A 37 -4.01 -7.58 -1.46
N GLY A 38 -3.24 -8.66 -1.65
CA GLY A 38 -2.55 -9.38 -0.60
C GLY A 38 -1.09 -9.62 -0.98
N ASP A 39 -0.29 -10.05 -0.01
CA ASP A 39 1.16 -10.27 -0.15
C ASP A 39 1.48 -11.53 -0.99
N GLU A 40 0.59 -12.52 -1.03
CA GLU A 40 0.88 -13.84 -1.61
C GLU A 40 0.82 -13.94 -3.14
N THR A 41 0.34 -12.91 -3.85
CA THR A 41 0.11 -12.98 -5.31
C THR A 41 0.66 -11.78 -6.08
N ALA A 42 0.75 -11.91 -7.40
CA ALA A 42 0.98 -10.80 -8.33
C ALA A 42 -0.34 -10.31 -8.96
N THR A 43 -1.39 -10.18 -8.14
CA THR A 43 -2.73 -9.80 -8.58
C THR A 43 -3.28 -8.60 -7.83
N ILE A 44 -4.21 -7.90 -8.48
CA ILE A 44 -5.11 -6.93 -7.86
C ILE A 44 -6.52 -7.50 -7.97
N GLU A 45 -7.29 -7.38 -6.90
CA GLU A 45 -8.66 -7.87 -6.82
C GLU A 45 -9.65 -6.71 -6.80
N ARG A 46 -10.78 -6.88 -7.49
CA ARG A 46 -11.93 -5.98 -7.41
C ARG A 46 -13.09 -6.69 -6.75
N LEU A 47 -13.64 -6.10 -5.70
CA LEU A 47 -14.90 -6.49 -5.10
C LEU A 47 -15.97 -5.42 -5.37
N VAL A 48 -17.22 -5.79 -5.54
CA VAL A 48 -18.35 -4.92 -5.88
C VAL A 48 -19.29 -4.81 -4.68
N ALA A 49 -19.68 -3.59 -4.33
CA ALA A 49 -20.62 -3.32 -3.24
C ALA A 49 -22.01 -3.90 -3.53
N ASP A 50 -22.69 -4.39 -2.50
CA ASP A 50 -24.11 -4.70 -2.53
C ASP A 50 -24.98 -3.43 -2.69
N ASP A 51 -24.56 -2.35 -2.02
CA ASP A 51 -25.12 -1.00 -2.11
C ASP A 51 -23.95 0.01 -2.19
N PRO A 52 -23.75 0.69 -3.34
CA PRO A 52 -22.66 1.66 -3.50
C PRO A 52 -22.68 2.84 -2.53
N ASP A 53 -23.85 3.22 -2.02
CA ASP A 53 -24.00 4.38 -1.12
C ASP A 53 -23.79 3.97 0.35
N ARG A 54 -24.08 2.71 0.68
CA ARG A 54 -23.96 2.18 2.05
C ARG A 54 -23.61 0.69 2.05
N PRO A 55 -22.38 0.34 1.66
CA PRO A 55 -21.97 -1.04 1.50
C PRO A 55 -22.03 -1.79 2.83
N ARG A 56 -22.69 -2.94 2.84
CA ARG A 56 -22.61 -3.92 3.94
C ARG A 56 -21.76 -5.12 3.54
N GLU A 57 -21.64 -5.36 2.25
CA GLU A 57 -20.82 -6.41 1.68
C GLU A 57 -20.19 -5.94 0.38
N TYR A 58 -18.92 -6.29 0.19
CA TYR A 58 -18.26 -6.29 -1.11
C TYR A 58 -18.03 -7.74 -1.54
N ALA A 59 -18.55 -8.13 -2.69
CA ALA A 59 -18.48 -9.49 -3.23
C ALA A 59 -18.13 -9.47 -4.73
N GLY A 60 -18.42 -10.54 -5.47
CA GLY A 60 -18.27 -10.52 -6.94
C GLY A 60 -16.83 -10.34 -7.41
N GLN A 61 -15.88 -10.98 -6.72
CA GLN A 61 -14.44 -10.85 -6.99
C GLN A 61 -14.09 -11.00 -8.47
N THR A 62 -13.32 -10.04 -8.99
CA THR A 62 -12.61 -10.14 -10.27
C THR A 62 -11.11 -9.96 -10.04
N SER A 63 -10.29 -10.90 -10.51
CA SER A 63 -8.83 -10.86 -10.35
C SER A 63 -8.12 -10.35 -11.60
N PHE A 64 -7.12 -9.50 -11.41
CA PHE A 64 -6.30 -8.92 -12.45
C PHE A 64 -4.83 -9.25 -12.20
N ARG A 65 -4.22 -10.08 -13.05
CA ARG A 65 -2.79 -10.38 -12.98
C ARG A 65 -1.98 -9.19 -13.49
N LEU A 66 -0.98 -8.76 -12.73
CA LEU A 66 -0.11 -7.65 -13.12
C LEU A 66 0.65 -7.95 -14.42
N ALA A 67 1.12 -9.19 -14.60
CA ALA A 67 1.81 -9.62 -15.81
C ALA A 67 0.93 -9.57 -17.07
N ASP A 68 -0.40 -9.61 -16.91
CA ASP A 68 -1.32 -9.41 -18.02
C ASP A 68 -1.46 -7.93 -18.40
N LEU A 69 -0.97 -6.98 -17.59
CA LEU A 69 -1.14 -5.55 -17.84
C LEU A 69 0.18 -4.83 -18.12
N VAL A 70 1.27 -5.23 -17.47
CA VAL A 70 2.60 -4.62 -17.57
C VAL A 70 3.71 -5.66 -17.61
N PRO A 71 4.88 -5.34 -18.21
CA PRO A 71 6.03 -6.23 -18.19
C PRO A 71 6.69 -6.22 -16.80
N LEU A 72 6.54 -7.32 -16.04
CA LEU A 72 7.22 -7.50 -14.75
C LEU A 72 8.70 -7.89 -14.95
N PRO A 73 9.61 -7.52 -14.02
CA PRO A 73 11.06 -7.77 -14.16
C PRO A 73 11.50 -9.23 -13.95
N GLY A 74 10.72 -10.06 -13.27
CA GLY A 74 11.05 -11.45 -12.96
C GLY A 74 10.95 -12.37 -14.18
N GLU A 75 11.77 -13.43 -14.18
CA GLU A 75 11.70 -14.47 -15.22
C GLU A 75 10.38 -15.25 -15.17
N ASP A 76 9.83 -15.39 -13.97
CA ASP A 76 8.52 -15.99 -13.72
C ASP A 76 7.48 -14.88 -13.55
N ALA A 77 6.54 -14.82 -14.48
CA ALA A 77 5.45 -13.85 -14.48
C ALA A 77 4.47 -14.07 -13.31
N ASP A 78 4.47 -15.27 -12.71
CA ASP A 78 3.69 -15.62 -11.52
C ASP A 78 4.51 -15.50 -10.23
N GLU A 79 5.78 -15.06 -10.30
CA GLU A 79 6.52 -14.72 -9.09
C GLU A 79 5.78 -13.58 -8.36
N GLU A 80 5.47 -13.85 -7.09
CA GLU A 80 4.89 -12.93 -6.12
C GLU A 80 5.45 -11.50 -6.24
N ALA A 81 4.54 -10.54 -6.43
CA ALA A 81 4.88 -9.13 -6.50
C ALA A 81 4.80 -8.44 -5.14
N ASP A 82 4.22 -9.09 -4.13
CA ASP A 82 4.10 -8.56 -2.75
C ASP A 82 3.44 -7.18 -2.81
N VAL A 83 2.22 -7.12 -3.36
CA VAL A 83 1.52 -5.86 -3.62
C VAL A 83 1.04 -5.30 -2.28
N GLU A 84 1.85 -4.43 -1.68
CA GLU A 84 1.58 -3.89 -0.35
C GLU A 84 0.70 -2.65 -0.36
N GLY A 85 0.65 -1.93 -1.48
CA GLY A 85 -0.03 -0.65 -1.56
C GLY A 85 -0.81 -0.46 -2.86
N LEU A 86 -2.00 0.13 -2.74
CA LEU A 86 -2.84 0.54 -3.86
C LEU A 86 -3.17 2.04 -3.77
N ALA A 87 -3.30 2.73 -4.89
CA ALA A 87 -3.78 4.12 -4.92
C ALA A 87 -4.62 4.43 -6.15
N ARG A 88 -5.67 5.23 -5.98
CA ARG A 88 -6.55 5.66 -7.06
C ARG A 88 -6.41 7.17 -7.29
N HIS A 89 -6.06 7.59 -8.50
CA HIS A 89 -5.99 9.01 -8.85
C HIS A 89 -6.26 9.24 -10.35
N GLY A 90 -7.12 10.20 -10.69
CA GLY A 90 -7.45 10.55 -12.08
C GLY A 90 -8.05 9.37 -12.85
N HIS A 91 -7.39 8.92 -13.93
CA HIS A 91 -7.77 7.73 -14.71
C HIS A 91 -6.97 6.47 -14.36
N PHE A 92 -6.21 6.50 -13.26
CA PHE A 92 -5.25 5.45 -12.94
C PHE A 92 -5.50 4.80 -11.60
N LEU A 93 -5.30 3.48 -11.59
CA LEU A 93 -5.01 2.68 -10.41
C LEU A 93 -3.49 2.47 -10.36
N TRP A 94 -2.92 2.59 -9.17
CA TRP A 94 -1.51 2.37 -8.92
C TRP A 94 -1.34 1.22 -7.95
N ALA A 95 -0.28 0.44 -8.14
CA ALA A 95 0.13 -0.62 -7.23
C ALA A 95 1.63 -0.54 -6.99
N VAL A 96 2.09 -0.87 -5.79
CA VAL A 96 3.51 -0.90 -5.44
C VAL A 96 3.84 -2.23 -4.78
N GLY A 97 4.96 -2.82 -5.17
CA GLY A 97 5.53 -3.97 -4.47
C GLY A 97 6.25 -3.52 -3.19
N SER A 98 6.66 -4.46 -2.33
CA SER A 98 7.31 -4.10 -1.05
C SER A 98 8.72 -3.50 -1.17
N HIS A 99 9.40 -3.66 -2.31
CA HIS A 99 10.83 -3.33 -2.49
C HIS A 99 11.79 -3.99 -1.47
N SER A 100 11.29 -4.96 -0.70
CA SER A 100 11.98 -5.49 0.47
C SER A 100 12.87 -6.69 0.14
N LEU A 101 13.86 -6.92 1.00
CA LEU A 101 14.48 -8.23 1.12
C LEU A 101 13.74 -9.03 2.20
N ARG A 102 13.74 -10.36 2.08
CA ARG A 102 13.12 -11.25 3.05
C ARG A 102 14.13 -12.18 3.72
N ARG A 103 14.01 -12.35 5.03
CA ARG A 103 14.69 -13.40 5.79
C ARG A 103 13.85 -14.67 5.75
N ARG A 104 14.48 -15.82 5.49
CA ARG A 104 13.73 -17.08 5.46
C ARG A 104 13.22 -17.47 6.83
N GLN A 105 11.90 -17.63 6.93
CA GLN A 105 11.22 -18.09 8.13
C GLN A 105 11.67 -19.50 8.57
N VAL A 106 11.75 -19.68 9.89
CA VAL A 106 11.86 -20.98 10.57
C VAL A 106 10.44 -21.49 10.81
N LYS A 107 10.17 -22.75 10.44
CA LYS A 107 8.85 -23.39 10.57
C LYS A 107 8.98 -24.49 11.61
N ALA A 108 7.88 -24.93 12.23
CA ALA A 108 7.89 -25.96 13.28
C ALA A 108 8.67 -27.24 12.92
N ARG A 109 8.70 -27.61 11.64
CA ARG A 109 9.47 -28.76 11.10
C ARG A 109 11.00 -28.57 11.03
N HIS A 110 11.52 -27.39 11.35
CA HIS A 110 12.94 -27.06 11.28
C HIS A 110 13.55 -27.04 12.69
N SER A 111 14.64 -27.77 12.91
CA SER A 111 15.35 -27.84 14.19
C SER A 111 16.87 -27.80 14.00
N GLY A 112 17.58 -27.50 15.09
CA GLY A 112 19.05 -27.50 15.15
C GLY A 112 19.71 -26.64 14.07
N GLU A 113 20.79 -27.15 13.50
CA GLU A 113 21.58 -26.47 12.47
C GLU A 113 20.76 -26.09 11.22
N LYS A 114 19.72 -26.87 10.87
CA LYS A 114 18.85 -26.56 9.74
C LYS A 114 18.03 -25.29 9.99
N ALA A 115 17.55 -25.07 11.22
CA ALA A 115 16.84 -23.85 11.58
C ALA A 115 17.78 -22.64 11.51
N LEU A 116 19.00 -22.75 12.06
CA LEU A 116 20.01 -21.68 12.02
C LEU A 116 20.42 -21.30 10.59
N ARG A 117 20.71 -22.30 9.73
CA ARG A 117 21.05 -22.06 8.31
C ARG A 117 19.93 -21.38 7.55
N ARG A 118 18.67 -21.67 7.87
CA ARG A 118 17.54 -20.98 7.25
C ARG A 118 17.48 -19.52 7.67
N LEU A 119 17.59 -19.25 8.97
CA LEU A 119 17.52 -17.88 9.49
C LEU A 119 18.65 -17.00 8.95
N ALA A 120 19.81 -17.57 8.62
CA ALA A 120 20.92 -16.85 7.99
C ALA A 120 20.67 -16.45 6.52
N ARG A 121 19.65 -17.01 5.86
CA ARG A 121 19.41 -16.77 4.42
C ARG A 121 18.48 -15.58 4.20
N VAL A 122 19.02 -14.57 3.53
CA VAL A 122 18.29 -13.43 2.97
C VAL A 122 18.09 -13.62 1.47
N THR A 123 16.94 -13.23 0.94
CA THR A 123 16.59 -13.32 -0.49
C THR A 123 15.83 -12.08 -0.92
N GLY A 124 15.97 -11.66 -2.17
CA GLY A 124 15.07 -10.71 -2.83
C GLY A 124 14.26 -11.40 -3.92
N GLN A 125 13.28 -10.70 -4.46
CA GLN A 125 12.51 -11.08 -5.65
C GLN A 125 12.37 -9.86 -6.56
N ALA A 126 12.46 -10.08 -7.86
CA ALA A 126 12.48 -8.98 -8.82
C ALA A 126 11.09 -8.33 -8.92
N ASN A 127 10.02 -9.14 -8.94
CA ASN A 127 8.65 -8.64 -9.07
C ASN A 127 8.19 -7.76 -7.90
N ARG A 128 8.90 -7.78 -6.76
CA ARG A 128 8.66 -6.89 -5.63
C ARG A 128 9.18 -5.46 -5.81
N GLN A 129 10.04 -5.23 -6.81
CA GLN A 129 10.75 -3.96 -7.02
C GLN A 129 10.03 -3.03 -7.98
N VAL A 130 8.69 -3.06 -8.00
CA VAL A 130 7.88 -2.38 -9.01
C VAL A 130 7.00 -1.26 -8.43
N LEU A 131 6.79 -0.22 -9.23
CA LEU A 131 5.67 0.72 -9.09
C LEU A 131 4.90 0.71 -10.41
N VAL A 132 3.64 0.30 -10.35
CA VAL A 132 2.78 0.07 -11.50
C VAL A 132 1.71 1.16 -11.57
N ARG A 133 1.44 1.64 -12.78
CA ARG A 133 0.33 2.54 -13.09
C ARG A 133 -0.53 1.95 -14.20
N LEU A 134 -1.79 1.70 -13.89
CA LEU A 134 -2.77 1.04 -14.75
C LEU A 134 -3.88 2.02 -15.12
N PRO A 135 -4.11 2.31 -16.42
CA PRO A 135 -5.34 2.98 -16.84
C PRO A 135 -6.57 2.17 -16.43
N VAL A 136 -7.63 2.86 -16.02
CA VAL A 136 -8.89 2.27 -15.57
C VAL A 136 -10.01 2.71 -16.50
N ALA A 137 -10.57 1.76 -17.23
CA ALA A 137 -11.74 1.96 -18.10
C ALA A 137 -13.04 1.64 -17.32
N ASP A 138 -14.15 2.19 -17.78
CA ASP A 138 -15.48 1.68 -17.42
C ASP A 138 -15.80 0.50 -18.35
N VAL A 139 -16.04 -0.67 -17.78
CA VAL A 139 -16.50 -1.86 -18.49
C VAL A 139 -17.77 -2.33 -17.78
N ASP A 140 -18.90 -2.21 -18.47
CA ASP A 140 -20.23 -2.57 -17.96
C ASP A 140 -20.60 -1.84 -16.65
N GLY A 141 -20.21 -0.57 -16.50
CA GLY A 141 -20.48 0.25 -15.32
C GLY A 141 -19.53 0.00 -14.15
N LEU A 142 -18.47 -0.78 -14.35
CA LEU A 142 -17.48 -1.10 -13.33
C LEU A 142 -16.07 -0.67 -13.76
N PRO A 143 -15.31 0.01 -12.88
CA PRO A 143 -13.93 0.35 -13.15
C PRO A 143 -13.09 -0.92 -13.32
N THR A 144 -12.27 -0.95 -14.37
CA THR A 144 -11.53 -2.13 -14.82
C THR A 144 -10.14 -1.71 -15.33
N PRO A 145 -9.04 -2.22 -14.75
CA PRO A 145 -7.69 -2.00 -15.26
C PRO A 145 -7.55 -2.54 -16.68
N VAL A 146 -6.97 -1.74 -17.55
CA VAL A 146 -6.73 -2.07 -18.96
C VAL A 146 -5.29 -1.74 -19.36
N ARG A 147 -4.77 -2.40 -20.39
CA ARG A 147 -3.44 -2.10 -20.94
C ARG A 147 -3.35 -0.70 -21.54
N GLU A 148 -4.45 -0.22 -22.11
CA GLU A 148 -4.50 1.05 -22.81
C GLU A 148 -5.89 1.68 -22.67
N LEU A 149 -5.93 3.00 -22.49
CA LEU A 149 -7.15 3.80 -22.44
C LEU A 149 -6.93 5.12 -23.16
N THR A 150 -7.84 5.51 -24.05
CA THR A 150 -7.83 6.84 -24.68
C THR A 150 -8.86 7.75 -24.01
N VAL A 151 -8.41 8.86 -23.44
CA VAL A 151 -9.25 9.90 -22.84
C VAL A 151 -8.89 11.25 -23.45
N ASP A 152 -9.88 12.03 -23.89
CA ASP A 152 -9.67 13.37 -24.46
C ASP A 152 -8.62 13.42 -25.59
N GLY A 153 -8.61 12.38 -26.44
CA GLY A 153 -7.67 12.25 -27.56
C GLY A 153 -6.23 11.92 -27.15
N ARG A 154 -5.98 11.58 -25.88
CA ARG A 154 -4.69 11.12 -25.36
C ARG A 154 -4.76 9.65 -24.98
N THR A 155 -3.84 8.86 -25.53
CA THR A 155 -3.67 7.46 -25.18
C THR A 155 -2.81 7.32 -23.92
N HIS A 156 -3.31 6.56 -22.96
CA HIS A 156 -2.63 6.19 -21.73
C HIS A 156 -2.35 4.69 -21.74
N VAL A 157 -1.08 4.31 -21.63
CA VAL A 157 -0.64 2.91 -21.56
C VAL A 157 -0.30 2.54 -20.11
N ALA A 158 -0.61 1.30 -19.74
CA ALA A 158 -0.18 0.70 -18.48
C ALA A 158 1.34 0.66 -18.44
N ALA A 159 1.91 1.19 -17.35
CA ALA A 159 3.34 1.44 -17.27
C ALA A 159 3.91 1.04 -15.91
N VAL A 160 5.18 0.68 -15.89
CA VAL A 160 5.87 0.19 -14.69
C VAL A 160 7.26 0.83 -14.54
N PHE A 161 7.58 1.21 -13.31
CA PHE A 161 8.91 1.60 -12.87
C PHE A 161 9.58 0.39 -12.19
N GLY A 162 10.88 0.19 -12.42
CA GLY A 162 11.65 -0.92 -11.84
C GLY A 162 11.64 -2.22 -12.64
N SER A 163 10.93 -2.28 -13.77
CA SER A 163 10.98 -3.44 -14.68
C SER A 163 12.25 -3.46 -15.55
N SER A 164 12.79 -2.29 -15.88
CA SER A 164 14.02 -2.12 -16.67
C SER A 164 14.77 -0.84 -16.31
N GLY A 165 16.10 -0.93 -16.22
CA GLY A 165 16.95 0.16 -15.75
C GLY A 165 17.06 0.19 -14.22
N ARG A 166 17.18 1.40 -13.65
CA ARG A 166 17.31 1.58 -12.19
C ARG A 166 15.97 1.40 -11.49
N ASP A 167 15.95 0.58 -10.44
CA ASP A 167 14.81 0.44 -9.53
C ASP A 167 14.90 1.43 -8.34
N LEU A 168 13.99 1.31 -7.38
CA LEU A 168 14.00 2.18 -6.19
C LEU A 168 15.24 1.93 -5.31
N ARG A 169 15.69 0.69 -5.19
CA ARG A 169 16.84 0.32 -4.36
C ARG A 169 18.12 0.90 -4.94
N ASP A 170 18.29 0.87 -6.26
CA ASP A 170 19.39 1.51 -6.97
C ASP A 170 19.42 3.03 -6.73
N LEU A 171 18.26 3.68 -6.72
CA LEU A 171 18.15 5.12 -6.45
C LEU A 171 18.51 5.48 -5.00
N LEU A 172 18.25 4.58 -4.06
CA LEU A 172 18.52 4.76 -2.63
C LEU A 172 19.94 4.34 -2.23
N ALA A 173 20.71 3.73 -3.14
CA ALA A 173 22.02 3.16 -2.84
C ALA A 173 23.06 4.18 -2.32
N ASP A 174 22.92 5.45 -2.73
CA ASP A 174 23.78 6.55 -2.29
C ASP A 174 23.11 7.45 -1.24
N ASP A 175 21.92 7.09 -0.73
CA ASP A 175 21.24 7.87 0.28
C ASP A 175 21.88 7.70 1.66
N GLU A 176 22.37 8.80 2.24
CA GLU A 176 23.08 8.78 3.53
C GLU A 176 22.27 8.20 4.70
N HIS A 177 20.93 8.23 4.62
CA HIS A 177 20.03 7.72 5.66
C HIS A 177 19.54 6.30 5.38
N LEU A 178 19.22 6.00 4.12
CA LEU A 178 18.51 4.77 3.72
C LEU A 178 19.43 3.69 3.17
N ALA A 179 20.56 4.04 2.54
CA ALA A 179 21.52 3.08 2.00
C ALA A 179 21.96 2.01 3.02
N PRO A 180 22.23 2.34 4.31
CA PRO A 180 22.63 1.35 5.30
C PRO A 180 21.57 0.27 5.58
N PHE A 181 20.30 0.53 5.25
CA PHE A 181 19.18 -0.38 5.52
C PHE A 181 18.76 -1.20 4.30
N LEU A 182 19.28 -0.90 3.10
CA LEU A 182 18.98 -1.69 1.89
C LEU A 182 19.40 -3.16 2.01
N PRO A 183 20.57 -3.52 2.60
CA PRO A 183 20.95 -4.93 2.73
C PRO A 183 20.15 -5.70 3.79
N ILE A 184 19.33 -5.01 4.59
CA ILE A 184 18.58 -5.58 5.71
C ILE A 184 17.21 -6.05 5.21
N PRO A 185 16.70 -7.22 5.66
CA PRO A 185 15.33 -7.64 5.38
C PRO A 185 14.26 -6.69 5.95
N GLY A 186 13.10 -6.57 5.28
CA GLY A 186 12.01 -5.67 5.67
C GLY A 186 11.56 -5.90 7.13
N LYS A 187 11.22 -7.16 7.47
CA LYS A 187 10.86 -7.57 8.85
C LYS A 187 11.97 -7.45 9.90
N ASP A 188 13.19 -7.06 9.49
CA ASP A 188 14.32 -6.72 10.36
C ASP A 188 14.58 -5.19 10.38
N ASN A 189 13.58 -4.37 10.04
CA ASN A 189 13.67 -2.91 9.87
C ASN A 189 14.52 -2.46 8.66
N GLY A 190 14.67 -3.32 7.64
CA GLY A 190 15.22 -2.95 6.34
C GLY A 190 14.25 -2.14 5.49
N LEU A 191 14.64 -1.82 4.24
CA LEU A 191 13.73 -1.15 3.30
C LEU A 191 12.48 -2.00 3.08
N ASP A 192 11.32 -1.39 3.29
CA ASP A 192 10.02 -1.98 3.08
C ASP A 192 8.97 -0.90 2.79
N VAL A 193 8.40 -0.94 1.59
CA VAL A 193 7.39 0.01 1.11
C VAL A 193 6.02 -0.64 1.27
N GLU A 194 5.13 -0.02 2.03
CA GLU A 194 3.77 -0.53 2.18
C GLU A 194 2.74 0.52 1.77
N GLY A 195 2.91 1.76 2.24
CA GLY A 195 1.97 2.81 1.88
C GLY A 195 2.21 3.43 0.51
N ILE A 196 1.12 3.71 -0.21
CA ILE A 196 1.14 4.53 -1.43
C ILE A 196 -0.02 5.51 -1.48
N ALA A 197 0.30 6.76 -1.85
CA ALA A 197 -0.66 7.79 -2.18
C ALA A 197 -0.26 8.54 -3.44
N VAL A 198 -1.25 9.01 -4.21
CA VAL A 198 -1.01 9.74 -5.46
C VAL A 198 -1.81 11.04 -5.46
N ALA A 199 -1.15 12.16 -5.75
CA ALA A 199 -1.76 13.47 -5.86
C ALA A 199 -1.18 14.24 -7.05
N GLY A 200 -1.94 14.29 -8.13
CA GLY A 200 -1.49 14.85 -9.40
C GLY A 200 -0.34 14.04 -9.98
N GLU A 201 0.79 14.69 -10.19
CA GLU A 201 2.01 14.05 -10.71
C GLU A 201 2.92 13.44 -9.64
N ARG A 202 2.55 13.57 -8.35
CA ARG A 202 3.35 13.11 -7.23
C ARG A 202 2.86 11.78 -6.70
N VAL A 203 3.80 10.89 -6.42
CA VAL A 203 3.57 9.62 -5.75
C VAL A 203 4.33 9.64 -4.43
N TYR A 204 3.64 9.34 -3.34
CA TYR A 204 4.18 9.22 -2.00
C TYR A 204 4.30 7.73 -1.67
N LEU A 205 5.49 7.28 -1.30
CA LEU A 205 5.75 5.91 -0.85
C LEU A 205 6.08 5.92 0.64
N GLY A 206 5.22 5.33 1.44
CA GLY A 206 5.37 5.18 2.87
C GLY A 206 6.22 3.97 3.19
N LEU A 207 7.28 4.18 3.97
CA LEU A 207 8.15 3.09 4.40
C LEU A 207 7.66 2.52 5.74
N ARG A 208 7.36 1.23 5.77
CA ARG A 208 7.27 0.51 7.04
C ARG A 208 8.64 0.50 7.71
N GLY A 209 9.66 0.16 6.94
CA GLY A 209 11.05 0.17 7.37
C GLY A 209 11.94 0.89 6.35
N PRO A 210 13.00 1.57 6.78
CA PRO A 210 13.46 1.70 8.17
C PRO A 210 12.76 2.82 8.94
N VAL A 211 12.63 2.64 10.26
CA VAL A 211 12.35 3.74 11.20
C VAL A 211 13.65 4.21 11.87
N LEU A 212 13.97 5.49 11.73
CA LEU A 212 15.26 6.08 12.11
C LEU A 212 15.15 6.81 13.45
N ARG A 213 15.58 6.17 14.55
CA ARG A 213 15.47 6.76 15.91
C ARG A 213 14.03 7.21 16.25
N GLY A 214 13.05 6.45 15.74
CA GLY A 214 11.62 6.70 15.89
C GLY A 214 11.04 7.73 14.91
N TRP A 215 11.72 7.98 13.79
CA TRP A 215 11.21 8.76 12.67
C TRP A 215 10.91 7.83 11.50
N ALA A 216 9.65 7.76 11.10
CA ALA A 216 9.25 7.08 9.88
C ALA A 216 9.61 7.92 8.65
N VAL A 217 9.66 7.28 7.48
CA VAL A 217 10.08 7.93 6.24
C VAL A 217 8.98 7.78 5.19
N VAL A 218 8.70 8.86 4.47
CA VAL A 218 7.89 8.86 3.25
C VAL A 218 8.73 9.44 2.12
N LEU A 219 8.82 8.72 1.01
CA LEU A 219 9.47 9.17 -0.22
C LEU A 219 8.46 9.87 -1.11
N GLU A 220 8.80 11.02 -1.69
CA GLU A 220 7.99 11.69 -2.70
C GLU A 220 8.71 11.55 -4.05
N LEU A 221 8.01 10.97 -5.03
CA LEU A 221 8.49 10.69 -6.38
C LEU A 221 7.65 11.46 -7.42
N ARG A 222 8.20 11.63 -8.62
CA ARG A 222 7.48 12.15 -9.79
C ARG A 222 7.57 11.22 -11.00
N PRO A 223 6.85 10.08 -11.00
CA PRO A 223 6.84 9.18 -12.13
C PRO A 223 6.25 9.86 -13.37
N ALA A 224 6.82 9.56 -14.53
CA ALA A 224 6.33 9.97 -15.84
C ALA A 224 6.57 8.83 -16.84
N VAL A 225 5.77 8.80 -17.90
CA VAL A 225 5.94 7.83 -18.99
C VAL A 225 7.27 8.10 -19.70
N ASP A 226 8.00 7.04 -20.03
CA ASP A 226 9.15 7.12 -20.92
C ASP A 226 8.67 7.50 -22.34
N PRO A 227 9.14 8.62 -22.92
CA PRO A 227 8.73 9.03 -24.26
C PRO A 227 9.05 7.99 -25.35
N ASP A 228 10.06 7.16 -25.13
CA ASP A 228 10.52 6.15 -26.08
C ASP A 228 9.90 4.76 -25.82
N ASP A 229 9.32 4.55 -24.63
CA ASP A 229 8.63 3.32 -24.24
C ASP A 229 7.42 3.60 -23.33
N PRO A 230 6.21 3.71 -23.89
CA PRO A 230 5.01 4.03 -23.13
C PRO A 230 4.65 3.06 -21.99
N ALA A 231 5.19 1.84 -22.01
CA ALA A 231 4.99 0.83 -20.95
C ALA A 231 5.96 0.99 -19.78
N ARG A 232 6.87 1.98 -19.83
CA ARG A 232 7.87 2.23 -18.81
C ARG A 232 7.62 3.57 -18.11
N LEU A 233 7.84 3.58 -16.80
CA LEU A 233 7.88 4.79 -16.00
C LEU A 233 9.34 5.18 -15.69
N LEU A 234 9.62 6.47 -15.80
CA LEU A 234 10.84 7.13 -15.35
C LEU A 234 10.52 8.10 -14.21
N LEU A 235 11.50 8.41 -13.37
CA LEU A 235 11.33 9.45 -12.35
C LEU A 235 11.85 10.79 -12.87
N ARG A 236 10.98 11.80 -12.94
CA ARG A 236 11.39 13.17 -13.22
C ARG A 236 12.06 13.76 -11.98
N PRO A 237 13.22 14.44 -12.13
CA PRO A 237 13.84 15.11 -11.01
C PRO A 237 12.98 16.27 -10.51
N PHE A 238 13.07 16.55 -9.22
CA PHE A 238 12.54 17.76 -8.61
C PHE A 238 13.35 18.99 -9.04
N ALA A 239 12.87 20.19 -8.66
CA ALA A 239 13.50 21.45 -9.04
C ALA A 239 14.96 21.58 -8.56
N ASP A 240 15.33 20.86 -7.50
CA ASP A 240 16.68 20.75 -6.95
C ASP A 240 17.54 19.67 -7.64
N GLY A 241 17.03 19.03 -8.70
CA GLY A 241 17.69 17.98 -9.45
C GLY A 241 17.64 16.59 -8.81
N ARG A 242 17.07 16.44 -7.60
CA ARG A 242 17.00 15.14 -6.92
C ARG A 242 15.92 14.24 -7.55
N PRO A 243 16.16 12.92 -7.63
CA PRO A 243 15.17 11.99 -8.18
C PRO A 243 13.97 11.73 -7.25
N TYR A 244 14.12 12.04 -5.95
CA TYR A 244 13.08 11.93 -4.93
C TYR A 244 13.30 12.96 -3.82
N ARG A 245 12.25 13.18 -3.01
CA ARG A 245 12.34 13.86 -1.71
C ARG A 245 12.05 12.88 -0.58
N LYS A 246 12.51 13.22 0.62
CA LYS A 246 12.26 12.46 1.84
C LYS A 246 11.56 13.33 2.86
N HIS A 247 10.48 12.83 3.41
CA HIS A 247 9.79 13.41 4.56
C HIS A 247 9.96 12.46 5.73
N VAL A 248 10.11 13.01 6.93
CA VAL A 248 10.26 12.21 8.14
C VAL A 248 9.18 12.55 9.14
N LEU A 249 8.51 11.54 9.67
CA LEU A 249 7.32 11.70 10.53
C LEU A 249 7.58 11.14 11.93
N ARG A 250 7.21 11.91 12.97
CA ARG A 250 7.34 11.48 14.37
C ARG A 250 6.15 10.63 14.84
N MET A 251 6.06 9.39 14.35
CA MET A 251 4.94 8.48 14.63
C MET A 251 5.20 7.50 15.77
N ALA A 252 5.71 8.01 16.90
CA ALA A 252 5.96 7.21 18.11
C ALA A 252 6.82 5.93 17.92
N GLY A 253 7.68 5.88 16.90
CA GLY A 253 8.50 4.70 16.59
C GLY A 253 7.86 3.68 15.66
N LEU A 254 6.67 3.97 15.15
CA LEU A 254 5.96 3.16 14.17
C LEU A 254 6.38 3.53 12.74
N GLY A 255 6.32 2.55 11.84
CA GLY A 255 6.50 2.71 10.40
C GLY A 255 5.18 3.03 9.69
N VAL A 256 5.24 3.37 8.41
CA VAL A 256 4.05 3.58 7.58
C VAL A 256 3.58 2.24 7.02
N ARG A 257 2.31 1.90 7.25
CA ARG A 257 1.62 0.73 6.69
C ARG A 257 0.81 1.11 5.45
N ASP A 258 0.11 2.24 5.51
CA ASP A 258 -0.65 2.73 4.36
C ASP A 258 -0.81 4.25 4.35
N LEU A 259 -1.11 4.82 3.18
CA LEU A 259 -1.27 6.25 2.92
C LEU A 259 -2.58 6.57 2.20
N CYS A 260 -3.50 7.30 2.82
CA CYS A 260 -4.79 7.64 2.21
C CYS A 260 -4.96 9.16 2.06
N PRO A 261 -5.01 9.71 0.83
CA PRO A 261 -5.28 11.13 0.59
C PRO A 261 -6.62 11.58 1.17
N HIS A 262 -6.66 12.75 1.82
CA HIS A 262 -7.90 13.35 2.32
C HIS A 262 -7.81 14.88 2.26
N GLY A 263 -8.45 15.49 1.24
CA GLY A 263 -8.31 16.92 0.97
C GLY A 263 -6.86 17.29 0.62
N SER A 264 -6.29 18.26 1.34
CA SER A 264 -4.86 18.63 1.25
C SER A 264 -3.94 17.78 2.13
N ASP A 265 -4.52 16.96 2.99
CA ASP A 265 -3.80 16.17 4.00
C ASP A 265 -3.52 14.76 3.48
N LEU A 266 -2.67 14.06 4.23
CA LEU A 266 -2.44 12.65 4.05
C LEU A 266 -2.69 11.90 5.35
N LEU A 267 -3.60 10.94 5.33
CA LEU A 267 -3.80 10.01 6.42
C LEU A 267 -2.74 8.92 6.33
N VAL A 268 -2.17 8.55 7.47
CA VAL A 268 -1.07 7.60 7.58
C VAL A 268 -1.46 6.51 8.56
N LEU A 269 -1.69 5.30 8.06
CA LEU A 269 -1.77 4.12 8.91
C LEU A 269 -0.35 3.80 9.39
N ALA A 270 -0.15 3.71 10.69
CA ALA A 270 1.14 3.47 11.29
C ALA A 270 1.10 2.26 12.24
N GLY A 271 2.12 1.42 12.15
CA GLY A 271 2.24 0.19 12.93
C GLY A 271 3.70 -0.25 13.15
N PRO A 272 3.93 -1.36 13.87
CA PRO A 272 5.28 -1.89 14.13
C PRO A 272 6.06 -2.18 12.85
N THR A 273 7.39 -2.08 12.88
CA THR A 273 8.23 -2.29 11.69
C THR A 273 8.77 -3.71 11.55
N MET A 274 8.71 -4.49 12.62
CA MET A 274 9.22 -5.87 12.68
C MET A 274 8.07 -6.82 12.99
N ASP A 275 8.38 -8.10 13.18
CA ASP A 275 7.43 -9.20 13.45
C ASP A 275 6.67 -9.10 14.80
N LEU A 276 6.83 -7.99 15.54
CA LEU A 276 6.20 -7.82 16.85
C LEU A 276 4.80 -7.25 16.74
N ASP A 277 3.90 -7.72 17.60
CA ASP A 277 2.59 -7.10 17.82
C ASP A 277 2.75 -5.78 18.57
N GLY A 278 2.00 -4.75 18.16
CA GLY A 278 2.09 -3.44 18.81
C GLY A 278 1.06 -2.43 18.35
N PRO A 279 1.13 -1.20 18.90
CA PRO A 279 0.14 -0.17 18.65
C PRO A 279 -0.04 0.15 17.17
N VAL A 280 -1.30 0.34 16.78
CA VAL A 280 -1.70 0.77 15.45
C VAL A 280 -2.50 2.06 15.56
N HIS A 281 -2.10 3.06 14.77
CA HIS A 281 -2.70 4.39 14.78
C HIS A 281 -2.94 4.89 13.36
N VAL A 282 -4.00 5.68 13.18
CA VAL A 282 -4.15 6.55 12.02
C VAL A 282 -3.71 7.95 12.43
N PHE A 283 -2.67 8.45 11.77
CA PHE A 283 -2.23 9.84 11.87
C PHE A 283 -2.76 10.65 10.69
N ARG A 284 -2.83 11.96 10.87
CA ARG A 284 -3.06 12.94 9.80
C ARG A 284 -1.84 13.83 9.69
N TRP A 285 -1.21 13.79 8.54
CA TRP A 285 -0.18 14.74 8.14
C TRP A 285 -0.84 15.90 7.41
N HIS A 286 -0.94 17.02 8.12
CA HIS A 286 -1.61 18.23 7.66
C HIS A 286 -0.86 18.89 6.51
N GLY A 287 -1.59 19.23 5.43
CA GLY A 287 -1.05 19.92 4.27
C GLY A 287 0.00 19.14 3.47
N ALA A 288 0.15 17.84 3.70
CA ALA A 288 1.14 16.97 3.06
C ALA A 288 1.15 17.09 1.53
N LEU A 289 -0.05 17.16 0.92
CA LEU A 289 -0.23 17.22 -0.52
C LEU A 289 -0.02 18.64 -1.09
N THR A 290 0.31 19.61 -0.25
CA THR A 290 0.64 20.98 -0.69
C THR A 290 2.09 21.36 -0.40
N ALA A 291 2.81 20.54 0.37
CA ALA A 291 4.22 20.75 0.64
C ALA A 291 5.03 20.72 -0.66
N ASP A 292 5.92 21.70 -0.81
CA ASP A 292 6.80 21.87 -1.96
C ASP A 292 8.27 21.62 -1.61
N THR A 293 8.58 21.29 -0.36
CA THR A 293 9.91 20.92 0.14
C THR A 293 9.86 19.68 1.03
N PRO A 294 10.98 18.96 1.21
CA PRO A 294 11.14 17.97 2.28
C PRO A 294 10.66 18.50 3.64
N GLN A 295 9.97 17.67 4.42
CA GLN A 295 9.43 18.07 5.73
C GLN A 295 9.90 17.18 6.87
N VAL A 296 10.14 17.80 8.02
CA VAL A 296 10.25 17.13 9.32
C VAL A 296 8.91 17.31 10.03
N VAL A 297 8.09 16.28 10.01
CA VAL A 297 6.67 16.31 10.34
C VAL A 297 6.47 15.85 11.79
N ARG A 298 6.01 16.78 12.62
CA ARG A 298 5.71 16.60 14.05
C ARG A 298 4.81 17.74 14.54
N ASP A 299 4.37 17.65 15.78
CA ASP A 299 3.61 18.69 16.46
C ASP A 299 2.36 19.08 15.63
N GLU A 300 2.17 20.36 15.30
CA GLU A 300 1.01 20.85 14.54
C GLU A 300 0.86 20.25 13.14
N LEU A 301 1.94 19.72 12.55
CA LEU A 301 1.88 19.06 11.25
C LEU A 301 1.38 17.61 11.32
N LEU A 302 1.24 17.04 12.52
CA LEU A 302 0.91 15.63 12.71
C LEU A 302 -0.02 15.40 13.91
N THR A 303 -1.27 15.04 13.63
CA THR A 303 -2.23 14.64 14.68
C THR A 303 -2.48 13.14 14.64
N ARG A 304 -2.67 12.52 15.80
CA ARG A 304 -3.16 11.14 15.91
C ARG A 304 -4.67 11.18 15.96
N GLU A 305 -5.32 10.64 14.94
CA GLU A 305 -6.76 10.74 14.72
C GLU A 305 -7.51 9.58 15.36
N VAL A 306 -7.03 8.36 15.12
CA VAL A 306 -7.73 7.13 15.51
C VAL A 306 -6.77 6.10 16.04
N ASP A 307 -7.22 5.41 17.10
CA ASP A 307 -6.62 4.17 17.59
C ASP A 307 -7.35 2.97 17.04
N LEU A 308 -6.58 2.04 16.48
CA LEU A 308 -7.10 0.78 15.96
C LEU A 308 -6.79 -0.36 16.92
N PRO A 309 -7.68 -1.36 17.02
CA PRO A 309 -7.39 -2.56 17.80
C PRO A 309 -6.22 -3.33 17.18
N PHE A 310 -5.49 -4.03 18.04
CA PHE A 310 -4.50 -5.03 17.67
C PHE A 310 -4.47 -6.11 18.76
N GLY A 311 -4.08 -7.33 18.41
CA GLY A 311 -3.95 -8.45 19.33
C GLY A 311 -2.59 -9.13 19.24
N VAL A 312 -2.41 -10.21 20.00
CA VAL A 312 -1.21 -11.04 19.90
C VAL A 312 -1.36 -11.98 18.71
N GLY A 313 -0.60 -11.74 17.65
CA GLY A 313 -0.64 -12.49 16.39
C GLY A 313 -1.93 -12.32 15.59
N VAL A 314 -2.74 -11.30 15.88
CA VAL A 314 -4.02 -11.03 15.19
C VAL A 314 -4.31 -9.53 15.11
N ASP A 315 -5.23 -9.17 14.21
CA ASP A 315 -5.68 -7.81 13.91
C ASP A 315 -4.52 -6.86 13.54
N HIS A 316 -3.63 -7.35 12.68
CA HIS A 316 -2.60 -6.52 12.05
C HIS A 316 -3.22 -5.71 10.94
N ALA A 317 -3.60 -4.45 11.21
CA ALA A 317 -4.15 -3.59 10.19
C ALA A 317 -3.04 -3.16 9.21
N GLU A 318 -3.28 -3.35 7.92
CA GLU A 318 -2.30 -3.07 6.86
C GLU A 318 -2.80 -2.07 5.83
N GLY A 319 -4.11 -1.96 5.60
CA GLY A 319 -4.67 -1.03 4.62
C GLY A 319 -5.81 -0.16 5.15
N ILE A 320 -5.91 1.09 4.67
CA ILE A 320 -7.01 2.02 4.94
C ILE A 320 -7.56 2.69 3.68
N GLY A 321 -8.89 2.77 3.53
CA GLY A 321 -9.51 3.45 2.39
C GLY A 321 -10.69 4.34 2.82
N LEU A 322 -10.78 5.55 2.29
CA LEU A 322 -11.97 6.40 2.49
C LEU A 322 -13.19 5.78 1.81
N VAL A 323 -14.24 5.44 2.57
CA VAL A 323 -15.48 4.87 2.02
C VAL A 323 -16.64 5.87 2.04
N ALA A 324 -16.56 6.90 2.86
CA ALA A 324 -17.49 8.02 2.83
C ALA A 324 -16.81 9.29 3.34
N ASP A 325 -17.20 10.43 2.79
CA ASP A 325 -16.82 11.75 3.30
C ASP A 325 -18.02 12.69 3.16
N GLY A 326 -18.56 13.13 4.29
CA GLY A 326 -19.81 13.86 4.34
C GLY A 326 -20.04 14.57 5.67
N PRO A 327 -21.24 15.15 5.90
CA PRO A 327 -21.51 16.01 7.07
C PRO A 327 -21.29 15.33 8.43
N GLY A 328 -21.36 13.99 8.49
CA GLY A 328 -21.07 13.22 9.70
C GLY A 328 -19.57 13.01 9.98
N GLY A 329 -18.69 13.46 9.09
CA GLY A 329 -17.25 13.17 9.09
C GLY A 329 -16.89 11.99 8.19
N ALA A 330 -15.61 11.95 7.80
CA ALA A 330 -15.06 10.93 6.94
C ALA A 330 -14.99 9.55 7.63
N GLN A 331 -15.22 8.49 6.86
CA GLN A 331 -15.18 7.11 7.30
C GLN A 331 -14.09 6.35 6.54
N LEU A 332 -13.26 5.62 7.28
CA LEU A 332 -12.21 4.78 6.76
C LEU A 332 -12.58 3.32 6.94
N LEU A 333 -12.50 2.55 5.86
CA LEU A 333 -12.47 1.10 5.91
C LEU A 333 -11.05 0.63 6.20
N VAL A 334 -10.90 -0.34 7.10
CA VAL A 334 -9.63 -0.91 7.57
C VAL A 334 -9.60 -2.40 7.25
N VAL A 335 -8.55 -2.85 6.58
CA VAL A 335 -8.28 -4.27 6.29
C VAL A 335 -7.06 -4.79 7.05
N TYR A 336 -6.95 -6.11 7.15
CA TYR A 336 -5.98 -6.79 8.01
C TYR A 336 -5.24 -7.90 7.25
N ASP A 337 -3.94 -8.04 7.52
CA ASP A 337 -3.12 -9.17 7.04
C ASP A 337 -3.40 -10.43 7.87
N SER A 338 -3.49 -10.26 9.18
CA SER A 338 -3.72 -11.35 10.14
C SER A 338 -5.03 -11.15 10.91
N PRO A 339 -6.21 -11.24 10.27
CA PRO A 339 -7.49 -11.00 10.95
C PRO A 339 -7.74 -11.99 12.09
N ALA A 340 -8.29 -11.53 13.21
CA ALA A 340 -8.70 -12.40 14.31
C ALA A 340 -9.77 -13.43 13.86
N PRO A 341 -9.86 -14.60 14.52
CA PRO A 341 -10.80 -15.65 14.14
C PRO A 341 -12.26 -15.19 13.99
N ASP A 342 -12.71 -14.26 14.82
CA ASP A 342 -14.09 -13.74 14.80
C ASP A 342 -14.37 -12.83 13.58
N ARG A 343 -13.34 -12.39 12.86
CA ARG A 343 -13.47 -11.66 11.58
C ARG A 343 -13.58 -12.59 10.38
N LEU A 344 -13.25 -13.87 10.55
CA LEU A 344 -13.29 -14.86 9.48
C LEU A 344 -14.72 -15.41 9.28
N HIS A 345 -15.11 -15.56 8.03
CA HIS A 345 -16.35 -16.25 7.66
C HIS A 345 -16.15 -17.13 6.42
N GLU A 346 -17.12 -17.99 6.11
CA GLU A 346 -17.01 -19.00 5.04
C GLU A 346 -16.50 -18.49 3.69
N HIS A 347 -16.83 -17.24 3.36
CA HIS A 347 -16.50 -16.62 2.08
C HIS A 347 -15.37 -15.57 2.14
N GLY A 348 -14.71 -15.34 3.28
CA GLY A 348 -13.79 -14.21 3.40
C GLY A 348 -13.67 -13.63 4.81
N VAL A 349 -13.53 -12.30 4.88
CA VAL A 349 -13.19 -11.56 6.09
C VAL A 349 -14.11 -10.39 6.34
N THR A 350 -14.12 -9.91 7.57
CA THR A 350 -14.84 -8.71 7.99
C THR A 350 -13.87 -7.55 8.21
N ALA A 351 -14.07 -6.46 7.45
CA ALA A 351 -13.34 -5.21 7.59
C ALA A 351 -14.06 -4.26 8.58
N ASP A 352 -13.29 -3.41 9.25
CA ASP A 352 -13.83 -2.39 10.15
C ASP A 352 -14.04 -1.08 9.41
N VAL A 353 -15.12 -0.37 9.74
CA VAL A 353 -15.31 1.03 9.34
C VAL A 353 -15.19 1.91 10.57
N VAL A 354 -14.20 2.79 10.56
CA VAL A 354 -13.92 3.75 11.63
C VAL A 354 -14.22 5.17 11.17
N ARG A 355 -14.71 6.00 12.09
CA ARG A 355 -14.99 7.40 11.81
C ARG A 355 -13.80 8.26 12.22
N LEU A 356 -13.34 9.11 11.31
CA LEU A 356 -12.37 10.16 11.65
C LEU A 356 -13.04 11.21 12.54
N PRO A 357 -12.33 11.78 13.52
CA PRO A 357 -12.82 12.96 14.21
C PRO A 357 -13.12 14.05 13.19
N GLY A 358 -14.24 14.75 13.33
CA GLY A 358 -14.53 15.89 12.45
C GLY A 358 -13.36 16.86 12.48
N ALA A 359 -13.01 17.43 11.32
CA ALA A 359 -11.99 18.47 11.26
C ALA A 359 -12.43 19.58 12.22
N GLY A 360 -11.79 19.64 13.39
CA GLY A 360 -12.13 20.64 14.39
C GLY A 360 -12.02 21.99 13.70
N THR A 361 -13.10 22.78 13.70
CA THR A 361 -13.00 24.20 13.41
C THR A 361 -12.10 24.78 14.50
N GLY A 362 -10.80 24.80 14.25
CA GLY A 362 -9.84 25.51 15.07
C GLY A 362 -10.29 26.97 15.11
N GLY A 363 -10.78 27.37 16.27
CA GLY A 363 -11.16 28.75 16.57
C GLY A 363 -9.97 29.63 16.86
#